data_AF-A0A0C2XMH6-F1
#
_entry.id   AF-A0A0C2XMH6-F1
#
_cell.length_a   1.000
_cell.length_b   1.000
_cell.length_c   1.000
_cell.angle_alpha   90.00
_cell.angle_beta   90.00
_cell.angle_gamma   90.00
#
_symmetry.space_group_name_H-M   'P 1'
#
loop_
_entity.id
_entity.type
_entity.pdbx_description
1 polymer ?
#
loop_
_entity_poly.entity_id
_entity_poly.type
_entity_poly.pdbx_seq_one_letter_code
_entity_poly.pdbx_strand_id
1 'polypeptide(L)'
;MPSERNCSVCDKAETTENAIQRCSRCQDRFYCGRECQTADWGTHKRSCRSKNNRVTPVWYDRYRKCNDGNLHEGKLELMTWPSEKEELGWGGVCVEESEDHKRKFEEEFGGDEERFYKYWPQGFRWTCCGTDADMKWGCDHHGTGSRPCTCDYMGHIL
;
A
#
# COMPACT_ATOMS: atom_id res chain seq x y z
N MET A 1 16.04 26.51 13.08
CA MET A 1 15.68 27.61 12.16
C MET A 1 14.22 27.40 11.77
N PRO A 2 13.29 28.33 12.03
CA PRO A 2 11.94 28.18 11.54
C PRO A 2 11.99 28.29 10.02
N SER A 3 11.58 27.24 9.32
CA SER A 3 11.42 27.27 7.87
C SER A 3 10.24 28.19 7.55
N GLU A 4 10.53 29.34 6.94
CA GLU A 4 9.51 30.25 6.46
C GLU A 4 8.61 29.50 5.47
N ARG A 5 7.31 29.51 5.74
CA ARG A 5 6.31 28.98 4.81
C ARG A 5 5.94 30.12 3.88
N ASN A 6 6.16 29.93 2.58
CA ASN A 6 5.82 30.91 1.56
C ASN A 6 4.68 30.39 0.69
N CYS A 7 3.89 31.30 0.14
CA CYS A 7 2.86 30.96 -0.83
C CYS A 7 3.50 30.43 -2.12
N SER A 8 3.08 29.26 -2.60
CA SER A 8 3.60 28.63 -3.82
C SER A 8 3.21 29.33 -5.14
N VAL A 9 2.62 30.53 -5.07
CA VAL A 9 2.07 31.28 -6.22
C VAL A 9 2.61 32.70 -6.28
N CYS A 10 2.67 33.38 -5.15
CA CYS A 10 3.13 34.78 -5.06
C CYS A 10 4.30 34.98 -4.10
N ASP A 11 4.85 33.89 -3.55
CA ASP A 11 6.01 33.85 -2.64
C ASP A 11 5.89 34.68 -1.34
N LYS A 12 4.72 35.26 -1.07
CA LYS A 12 4.42 35.95 0.19
C LYS A 12 4.72 35.02 1.37
N ALA A 13 5.54 35.51 2.30
CA ALA A 13 5.84 34.83 3.54
C ALA A 13 4.64 34.86 4.49
N GLU A 14 4.59 33.88 5.39
CA GLU A 14 3.65 33.86 6.51
C GLU A 14 3.85 35.08 7.42
N THR A 15 2.75 35.77 7.75
CA THR A 15 2.76 36.88 8.72
C THR A 15 1.70 36.65 9.80
N THR A 16 1.73 37.44 10.88
CA THR A 16 0.70 37.41 11.93
C THR A 16 -0.71 37.71 11.41
N GLU A 17 -0.83 38.43 10.30
CA GLU A 17 -2.10 38.79 9.67
C GLU A 17 -2.48 37.86 8.52
N ASN A 18 -1.49 37.21 7.88
CA ASN A 18 -1.70 36.30 6.75
C ASN A 18 -1.02 34.96 7.02
N ALA A 19 -1.76 34.09 7.69
CA ALA A 19 -1.36 32.71 7.91
C ALA A 19 -1.30 31.94 6.59
N ILE A 20 -0.24 31.16 6.39
CA ILE A 20 -0.10 30.35 5.19
C ILE A 20 -0.90 29.06 5.35
N GLN A 21 -1.87 28.88 4.47
CA GLN A 21 -2.79 27.75 4.45
C GLN A 21 -2.24 26.64 3.58
N ARG A 22 -2.51 25.39 3.97
CA ARG A 22 -2.22 24.22 3.13
C ARG A 22 -3.46 23.89 2.31
N CYS A 23 -3.26 23.33 1.11
CA CYS A 23 -4.35 22.72 0.34
C CYS A 23 -5.12 21.74 1.23
N SER A 24 -6.43 21.91 1.39
CA SER A 24 -7.23 21.06 2.28
C SER A 24 -7.23 19.58 1.88
N ARG A 25 -7.03 19.29 0.59
CA ARG A 25 -7.04 17.92 0.04
C ARG A 25 -5.71 17.18 0.22
N CYS A 26 -4.61 17.74 -0.29
CA CYS A 26 -3.30 17.07 -0.25
C CYS A 26 -2.41 17.53 0.92
N GLN A 27 -2.72 18.68 1.52
CA GLN A 27 -1.91 19.41 2.49
C GLN A 27 -0.41 19.54 2.18
N ASP A 28 -0.01 19.43 0.92
CA ASP A 28 1.39 19.49 0.46
C ASP A 28 1.76 20.81 -0.21
N ARG A 29 0.78 21.61 -0.63
CA ARG A 29 0.99 22.90 -1.30
C ARG A 29 0.46 24.04 -0.42
N PHE A 30 1.16 25.19 -0.44
CA PHE A 30 0.97 26.30 0.49
C PHE A 30 0.43 27.55 -0.22
N TYR A 31 -0.54 28.22 0.38
CA TYR A 31 -1.23 29.39 -0.18
C TYR A 31 -1.45 30.45 0.90
N CYS A 32 -1.26 31.72 0.56
CA CYS A 32 -1.64 32.83 1.45
C CYS A 32 -3.16 33.09 1.48
N GLY A 33 -3.95 32.36 0.68
CA GLY A 33 -5.39 32.46 0.65
C GLY A 33 -6.04 31.77 -0.54
N ARG A 34 -7.36 31.84 -0.61
CA ARG A 34 -8.20 31.18 -1.63
C ARG A 34 -7.90 31.65 -3.05
N GLU A 35 -7.52 32.91 -3.22
CA GLU A 35 -7.18 33.48 -4.52
C GLU A 35 -6.00 32.76 -5.16
N CYS A 36 -4.89 32.64 -4.43
CA CYS A 36 -3.70 31.91 -4.89
C CYS A 36 -4.00 30.42 -5.09
N GLN A 37 -4.79 29.79 -4.22
CA GLN A 37 -5.19 28.39 -4.40
C GLN A 37 -5.99 28.18 -5.70
N THR A 38 -6.90 29.09 -6.01
CA THR A 38 -7.77 28.99 -7.20
C THR A 38 -6.96 29.26 -8.48
N ALA A 39 -6.06 30.24 -8.46
CA ALA A 39 -5.17 30.55 -9.58
C ALA A 39 -4.25 29.36 -9.94
N ASP A 40 -3.71 28.67 -8.93
CA ASP A 40 -2.85 27.50 -9.13
C ASP A 40 -3.65 26.21 -9.37
N TRP A 41 -4.98 26.21 -9.29
CA TRP A 41 -5.76 24.97 -9.38
C TRP A 41 -5.59 24.24 -10.73
N GLY A 42 -5.50 24.97 -11.84
CA GLY A 42 -5.31 24.37 -13.16
C GLY A 42 -4.02 23.53 -13.29
N THR A 43 -2.94 23.97 -12.62
CA THR A 43 -1.64 23.29 -12.58
C THR A 43 -1.58 22.27 -11.44
N HIS A 44 -2.08 22.62 -10.26
CA HIS A 44 -2.04 21.78 -9.06
C HIS A 44 -2.96 20.56 -9.14
N LYS A 45 -4.14 20.66 -9.78
CA LYS A 45 -5.16 19.60 -9.78
C LYS A 45 -4.60 18.22 -10.17
N ARG A 46 -3.68 18.17 -11.13
CA ARG A 46 -3.04 16.94 -11.61
C ARG A 46 -2.17 16.25 -10.56
N SER A 47 -1.50 17.02 -9.71
CA SER A 47 -0.64 16.51 -8.62
C SER A 47 -1.32 16.49 -7.25
N CYS A 48 -2.52 17.06 -7.13
CA CYS A 48 -3.28 17.13 -5.88
C CYS A 48 -3.88 15.76 -5.49
N ARG A 49 -3.09 14.97 -4.76
CA ARG A 49 -3.50 13.66 -4.22
C ARG A 49 -3.89 13.78 -2.75
N SER A 50 -5.00 13.13 -2.36
CA SER A 50 -5.48 13.19 -0.96
C SER A 50 -4.39 12.72 -0.01
N LYS A 51 -4.14 13.48 1.07
CA LYS A 51 -3.22 13.04 2.14
C LYS A 51 -3.74 11.81 2.86
N ASN A 52 -5.07 11.62 2.85
CA ASN A 52 -5.76 10.44 3.34
C ASN A 52 -5.64 9.22 2.40
N ASN A 53 -4.81 9.26 1.36
CA ASN A 53 -4.37 8.02 0.71
C ASN A 53 -3.28 7.29 1.52
N ARG A 54 -2.93 7.82 2.70
CA ARG A 54 -2.35 7.01 3.77
C ARG A 54 -3.51 6.34 4.49
N VAL A 55 -3.65 5.03 4.25
CA VAL A 55 -4.63 4.13 4.85
C VAL A 55 -6.03 4.17 4.21
N THR A 56 -6.18 3.59 3.03
CA THR A 56 -7.38 2.78 2.81
C THR A 56 -7.43 1.74 3.93
N PRO A 57 -8.53 1.61 4.69
CA PRO A 57 -8.72 0.48 5.59
C PRO A 57 -8.68 -0.77 4.72
N VAL A 58 -7.56 -1.47 4.77
CA VAL A 58 -7.47 -2.82 4.25
C VAL A 58 -7.94 -3.75 5.35
N TRP A 59 -8.58 -4.85 4.98
CA TRP A 59 -9.19 -5.81 5.90
C TRP A 59 -8.15 -6.64 6.69
N TYR A 60 -6.86 -6.46 6.39
CA TYR A 60 -5.73 -7.13 7.03
C TYR A 60 -4.80 -6.09 7.68
N ASP A 61 -4.05 -6.50 8.71
CA ASP A 61 -3.01 -5.65 9.30
C ASP A 61 -1.92 -5.36 8.27
N ARG A 62 -1.40 -4.13 8.16
CA ARG A 62 -0.30 -3.84 7.21
C ARG A 62 1.08 -4.23 7.72
N TYR A 63 1.14 -4.72 8.95
CA TYR A 63 2.38 -5.12 9.61
C TYR A 63 2.27 -6.57 10.05
N ARG A 64 3.21 -7.39 9.61
CA ARG A 64 3.33 -8.78 10.06
C ARG A 64 4.48 -8.90 11.05
N LYS A 65 4.24 -9.56 12.19
CA LYS A 65 5.29 -9.91 13.13
C LYS A 65 6.05 -11.14 12.64
N CYS A 66 7.36 -11.04 12.53
CA CYS A 66 8.23 -12.17 12.21
C CYS A 66 8.73 -12.86 13.49
N ASN A 67 9.29 -14.06 13.34
CA ASN A 67 9.82 -14.85 14.46
C ASN A 67 11.01 -14.17 15.17
N ASP A 68 11.69 -13.26 14.49
CA ASP A 68 12.74 -12.40 15.05
C ASP A 68 12.19 -11.31 15.99
N GLY A 69 10.87 -11.17 16.09
CA GLY A 69 10.19 -10.17 16.90
C GLY A 69 10.00 -8.82 16.22
N ASN A 70 10.53 -8.62 15.01
CA ASN A 70 10.37 -7.40 14.24
C ASN A 70 9.01 -7.34 13.52
N LEU A 71 8.56 -6.12 13.24
CA LEU A 71 7.35 -5.84 12.46
C LEU A 71 7.73 -5.42 11.05
N HIS A 72 7.19 -6.14 10.07
CA HIS A 72 7.47 -5.93 8.65
C HIS A 72 6.26 -5.30 7.98
N GLU A 73 6.49 -4.22 7.24
CA GLU A 73 5.46 -3.61 6.40
C GLU A 73 5.24 -4.45 5.14
N GLY A 74 3.98 -4.76 4.85
CA GLY A 74 3.64 -5.63 3.74
C GLY A 74 2.18 -5.57 3.32
N LYS A 75 1.84 -6.28 2.24
CA LYS A 75 0.47 -6.45 1.77
C LYS A 75 0.12 -7.94 1.70
N LEU A 76 -1.07 -8.29 2.17
CA LEU A 76 -1.66 -9.60 1.93
C LEU A 76 -2.25 -9.61 0.52
N GLU A 77 -1.80 -10.55 -0.32
CA GLU A 77 -2.15 -10.64 -1.74
C GLU A 77 -2.70 -12.02 -2.07
N LEU A 78 -3.85 -12.06 -2.73
CA LEU A 78 -4.37 -13.28 -3.35
C LEU A 78 -3.47 -13.70 -4.52
N MET A 79 -3.08 -14.97 -4.56
CA MET A 79 -2.25 -15.54 -5.63
C MET A 79 -3.09 -15.77 -6.88
N THR A 80 -3.17 -14.78 -7.77
CA THR A 80 -4.02 -14.88 -8.98
C THR A 80 -3.29 -15.42 -10.21
N TRP A 81 -2.07 -15.94 -10.05
CA TRP A 81 -1.23 -16.47 -11.11
C TRP A 81 -0.79 -17.90 -10.81
N PRO A 82 -0.56 -18.72 -11.86
CA PRO A 82 -0.04 -20.06 -11.67
C PRO A 82 1.44 -20.03 -11.26
N SER A 83 1.87 -21.09 -10.61
CA SER A 83 3.25 -21.41 -10.32
C SER A 83 3.62 -22.73 -10.99
N GLU A 84 4.43 -22.67 -12.03
CA GLU A 84 4.93 -23.86 -12.74
C GLU A 84 5.75 -24.79 -11.83
N LYS A 85 6.58 -24.22 -10.95
CA LYS A 85 7.48 -25.00 -10.08
C LYS A 85 6.77 -25.87 -9.05
N GLU A 86 5.60 -25.43 -8.59
CA GLU A 86 4.79 -26.14 -7.58
C GLU A 86 3.53 -26.75 -8.19
N GLU A 87 3.34 -26.64 -9.50
CA GLU A 87 2.14 -27.12 -10.20
C GLU A 87 0.84 -26.60 -9.56
N LEU A 88 0.85 -25.32 -9.13
CA LEU A 88 -0.30 -24.63 -8.55
C LEU A 88 -0.87 -23.59 -9.54
N GLY A 89 -2.18 -23.39 -9.50
CA GLY A 89 -2.94 -22.40 -10.26
C GLY A 89 -3.47 -21.25 -9.40
N TRP A 90 -4.57 -20.64 -9.85
CA TRP A 90 -5.22 -19.51 -9.20
C TRP A 90 -5.64 -19.86 -7.76
N GLY A 91 -5.34 -19.00 -6.79
CA GLY A 91 -5.64 -19.24 -5.38
C GLY A 91 -4.78 -20.32 -4.73
N GLY A 92 -3.65 -20.70 -5.35
CA GLY A 92 -2.72 -21.68 -4.77
C GLY A 92 -3.28 -23.11 -4.69
N VAL A 93 -4.31 -23.45 -5.47
CA VAL A 93 -4.79 -24.83 -5.65
C VAL A 93 -4.02 -25.53 -6.77
N CYS A 94 -4.19 -26.84 -6.94
CA CYS A 94 -3.64 -27.57 -8.09
C CYS A 94 -4.13 -26.94 -9.40
N VAL A 95 -3.31 -26.97 -10.46
CA VAL A 95 -3.62 -26.33 -11.75
C VAL A 95 -4.97 -26.80 -12.31
N GLU A 96 -5.33 -28.07 -12.11
CA GLU A 96 -6.60 -28.65 -12.58
C GLU A 96 -7.83 -28.03 -11.89
N GLU A 97 -7.67 -27.53 -10.68
CA GLU A 97 -8.77 -26.95 -9.87
C GLU A 97 -8.86 -25.42 -10.02
N SER A 98 -7.87 -24.80 -10.67
CA SER A 98 -7.70 -23.34 -10.78
C SER A 98 -8.95 -22.59 -11.25
N GLU A 99 -9.56 -23.05 -12.35
CA GLU A 99 -10.71 -22.36 -12.95
C GLU A 99 -11.97 -22.43 -12.08
N ASP A 100 -12.19 -23.59 -11.45
CA ASP A 100 -13.31 -23.78 -10.53
C ASP A 100 -13.12 -22.96 -9.25
N HIS A 101 -11.89 -22.88 -8.75
CA HIS A 101 -11.58 -22.08 -7.56
C HIS A 101 -11.73 -20.58 -7.81
N LYS A 102 -11.32 -20.11 -9.00
CA LYS A 102 -11.54 -18.73 -9.43
C LYS A 102 -13.02 -18.40 -9.56
N ARG A 103 -13.80 -19.28 -10.20
CA ARG A 103 -15.25 -19.11 -10.34
C ARG A 103 -15.94 -19.06 -8.97
N LYS A 104 -15.53 -19.92 -8.04
CA LYS A 104 -16.02 -19.90 -6.64
C LYS A 104 -15.77 -18.56 -5.97
N PHE A 105 -14.58 -17.98 -6.10
CA PHE A 105 -14.29 -16.65 -5.56
C PHE A 105 -15.18 -15.55 -6.16
N GLU A 106 -15.39 -15.58 -7.47
CA GLU A 106 -16.22 -14.58 -8.16
C GLU A 106 -17.71 -14.73 -7.80
N GLU A 107 -18.25 -15.95 -7.79
CA GLU A 107 -19.69 -16.21 -7.66
C GLU A 107 -20.15 -16.35 -6.19
N GLU A 108 -19.45 -17.12 -5.35
CA GLU A 108 -19.87 -17.38 -3.97
C GLU A 108 -19.38 -16.29 -3.00
N PHE A 109 -18.17 -15.77 -3.23
CA PHE A 109 -17.56 -14.75 -2.38
C PHE A 109 -17.75 -13.34 -2.93
N GLY A 110 -18.18 -13.18 -4.20
CA GLY A 110 -18.40 -11.86 -4.80
C GLY A 110 -17.12 -11.04 -4.92
N GLY A 111 -15.96 -11.69 -4.99
CA GLY A 111 -14.66 -11.02 -4.98
C GLY A 111 -14.20 -10.50 -3.60
N ASP A 112 -14.87 -10.86 -2.52
CA ASP A 112 -14.52 -10.43 -1.15
C ASP A 112 -13.30 -11.23 -0.63
N GLU A 113 -12.12 -10.60 -0.72
CA GLU A 113 -10.86 -11.19 -0.26
C GLU A 113 -10.82 -11.48 1.25
N GLU A 114 -11.51 -10.70 2.09
CA GLU A 114 -11.52 -10.95 3.55
C GLU A 114 -12.28 -12.23 3.87
N ARG A 115 -13.48 -12.38 3.27
CA ARG A 115 -14.29 -13.60 3.41
C ARG A 115 -13.58 -14.79 2.80
N PHE A 116 -12.93 -14.58 1.65
CA PHE A 116 -12.19 -15.65 0.98
C PHE A 116 -10.96 -16.07 1.77
N TYR A 117 -10.20 -15.14 2.37
CA TYR A 117 -9.06 -15.46 3.24
C TYR A 117 -9.46 -16.26 4.47
N LYS A 118 -10.63 -15.96 5.07
CA LYS A 118 -11.17 -16.78 6.18
C LYS A 118 -11.50 -18.21 5.76
N TYR A 119 -11.83 -18.43 4.49
CA TYR A 119 -12.14 -19.75 3.93
C TYR A 119 -10.89 -20.50 3.43
N TRP A 120 -9.98 -19.80 2.75
CA TRP A 120 -8.83 -20.36 2.04
C TRP A 120 -7.58 -19.47 2.21
N PRO A 121 -6.99 -19.43 3.42
CA PRO A 121 -5.87 -18.53 3.72
C PRO A 121 -4.60 -18.84 2.93
N GLN A 122 -4.36 -20.10 2.56
CA GLN A 122 -3.20 -20.54 1.77
C GLN A 122 -3.20 -20.03 0.33
N GLY A 123 -4.34 -19.54 -0.18
CA GLY A 123 -4.39 -18.85 -1.46
C GLY A 123 -3.81 -17.43 -1.42
N PHE A 124 -3.41 -16.95 -0.24
CA PHE A 124 -2.84 -15.63 -0.06
C PHE A 124 -1.39 -15.71 0.36
N ARG A 125 -0.59 -14.81 -0.18
CA ARG A 125 0.80 -14.61 0.20
C ARG A 125 0.99 -13.23 0.80
N TRP A 126 1.95 -13.11 1.70
CA TRP A 126 2.39 -11.81 2.18
C TRP A 126 3.51 -11.27 1.30
N THR A 127 3.34 -10.08 0.75
CA THR A 127 4.45 -9.31 0.21
C THR A 127 5.13 -8.57 1.34
N CYS A 128 6.39 -8.90 1.61
CA CYS A 128 7.20 -8.20 2.59
C CYS A 128 8.13 -7.24 1.83
N CYS A 129 8.21 -5.97 2.23
CA CYS A 129 9.24 -5.04 1.75
C CYS A 129 9.44 -4.99 0.21
N GLY A 130 8.34 -5.04 -0.56
CA GLY A 130 8.35 -4.88 -2.03
C GLY A 130 8.98 -6.03 -2.82
N THR A 131 8.91 -7.26 -2.30
CA THR A 131 9.22 -8.46 -3.10
C THR A 131 8.19 -8.68 -4.21
N ASP A 132 8.65 -9.00 -5.41
CA ASP A 132 7.81 -9.23 -6.59
C ASP A 132 7.03 -10.57 -6.54
N ALA A 133 6.12 -10.75 -7.50
CA ALA A 133 5.14 -11.85 -7.59
C ALA A 133 5.74 -13.27 -7.65
N ASP A 134 7.00 -13.38 -8.05
CA ASP A 134 7.72 -14.64 -8.27
C ASP A 134 8.44 -15.17 -7.03
N MET A 135 8.55 -14.36 -5.96
CA MET A 135 9.20 -14.76 -4.71
C MET A 135 8.18 -15.36 -3.72
N LYS A 136 8.32 -16.67 -3.47
CA LYS A 136 7.54 -17.43 -2.47
C LYS A 136 8.11 -17.36 -1.05
N TRP A 137 9.36 -16.90 -0.94
CA TRP A 137 10.07 -16.70 0.30
C TRP A 137 10.52 -15.24 0.36
N GLY A 138 10.29 -14.57 1.48
CA GLY A 138 10.82 -13.23 1.68
C GLY A 138 11.19 -13.01 3.13
N CYS A 139 12.49 -12.97 3.43
CA CYS A 139 13.10 -11.98 4.33
C CYS A 139 14.65 -12.06 4.32
N ASP A 140 15.28 -11.57 3.25
CA ASP A 140 16.74 -11.36 3.19
C ASP A 140 16.98 -9.90 2.75
N HIS A 141 16.89 -8.95 3.68
CA HIS A 141 17.40 -7.58 3.54
C HIS A 141 17.17 -6.82 2.19
N HIS A 142 15.95 -6.83 1.63
CA HIS A 142 15.63 -6.03 0.43
C HIS A 142 14.89 -4.73 0.80
N GLY A 143 15.61 -3.61 0.71
CA GLY A 143 15.16 -2.29 1.18
C GLY A 143 14.33 -1.50 0.17
N THR A 144 13.03 -1.82 0.03
CA THR A 144 12.07 -0.88 -0.61
C THR A 144 10.98 -0.37 0.36
N GLY A 145 10.91 -0.94 1.56
CA GLY A 145 10.03 -0.47 2.63
C GLY A 145 10.45 0.90 3.16
N SER A 146 9.54 1.55 3.91
CA SER A 146 9.80 2.86 4.54
C SER A 146 11.01 2.86 5.49
N ARG A 147 11.47 1.68 5.94
CA ARG A 147 12.70 1.45 6.70
C ARG A 147 13.38 0.15 6.24
N PRO A 148 14.72 0.05 6.35
CA PRO A 148 15.45 -1.20 6.16
C PRO A 148 14.95 -2.28 7.12
N CYS A 149 14.83 -3.49 6.60
CA CYS A 149 14.31 -4.65 7.29
C CYS A 149 15.45 -5.45 7.92
N THR A 150 15.42 -5.70 9.24
CA THR A 150 16.56 -6.27 10.02
C THR A 150 16.43 -7.77 10.32
N CYS A 151 15.63 -8.51 9.57
CA CYS A 151 15.41 -9.95 9.76
C CYS A 151 16.58 -10.78 9.22
N ASP A 152 17.03 -11.75 10.01
CA ASP A 152 17.95 -12.83 9.64
C ASP A 152 17.24 -14.17 9.92
N TYR A 153 16.24 -14.58 9.14
CA TYR A 153 15.91 -16.00 8.87
C TYR A 153 14.60 -16.19 8.08
N MET A 154 14.68 -17.00 7.03
CA MET A 154 13.54 -17.64 6.37
C MET A 154 13.01 -18.80 7.23
N GLY A 155 11.69 -18.84 7.47
CA GLY A 155 11.03 -19.98 8.09
C GLY A 155 9.73 -20.29 7.36
N HIS A 156 9.64 -21.50 6.82
CA HIS A 156 8.44 -22.07 6.23
C HIS A 156 7.25 -21.95 7.20
N ILE A 157 6.11 -21.50 6.69
CA ILE A 157 4.83 -21.71 7.37
C ILE A 157 4.46 -23.18 7.13
N LEU A 158 4.41 -23.96 8.21
CA LEU A 158 3.61 -25.19 8.27
C LEU A 158 2.15 -24.81 8.59
#